data_AF-X1LKY8-F1
#
_entry.id   AF-X1LKY8-F1
#
_cell.length_a   1.000
_cell.length_b   1.000
_cell.length_c   1.000
_cell.angle_alpha   90.00
_cell.angle_beta   90.00
_cell.angle_gamma   90.00
#
_symmetry.space_group_name_H-M   'P 1'
#
loop_
_entity.id
_entity.type
_entity.pdbx_description
1 polymer ?
#
loop_
_entity_poly.entity_id
_entity_poly.type
_entity_poly.pdbx_seq_one_letter_code
_entity_poly.pdbx_strand_id
1 'polypeptide(L)'
;IKQEIEQWNQEHPWDKREFKPLKKVDFSILSYVGGEVKAEIKNIEAHEGFKPSAIFNSPDSQNSYREDYSQYVPRGHYTRSEALKRYFKAMMWYGRMAFFLKGSRDALVSEKDATIATIQASLISAELPNVKVNDATCWETWNRIYSVTSFFVGTADDLTPYEYLEAIGKVFGTEFDVSQLANEEALLDFLLD
;
A
#
# COMPACT_ATOMS: atom_id res chain seq x y z
N ILE A 1 24.36 -0.86 9.40
CA ILE A 1 23.57 -0.98 10.67
C ILE A 1 24.43 -1.12 11.92
N LYS A 2 25.04 -2.29 12.24
CA LYS A 2 25.85 -2.41 13.48
C LYS A 2 27.00 -1.40 13.49
N GLN A 3 27.70 -1.27 12.35
CA GLN A 3 28.75 -0.28 12.15
C GLN A 3 28.24 1.17 12.22
N GLU A 4 27.08 1.49 11.62
CA GLU A 4 26.46 2.82 11.73
C GLU A 4 26.06 3.18 13.18
N ILE A 5 25.53 2.21 13.93
CA ILE A 5 25.16 2.40 15.35
C ILE A 5 26.42 2.61 16.18
N GLU A 6 27.47 1.85 15.91
CA GLU A 6 28.76 1.96 16.59
C GLU A 6 29.41 3.32 16.33
N GLN A 7 29.43 3.76 15.07
CA GLN A 7 29.90 5.10 14.69
C GLN A 7 29.06 6.22 15.36
N TRP A 8 27.72 6.12 15.32
CA TRP A 8 26.86 7.09 15.99
C TRP A 8 27.14 7.17 17.49
N ASN A 9 27.32 6.02 18.15
CA ASN A 9 27.58 5.97 19.59
C ASN A 9 28.96 6.53 19.97
N GLN A 10 29.93 6.49 19.05
CA GLN A 10 31.22 7.15 19.22
C GLN A 10 31.08 8.68 19.10
N GLU A 11 30.33 9.15 18.09
CA GLU A 11 30.12 10.59 17.84
C GLU A 11 29.18 11.24 18.86
N HIS A 12 28.22 10.48 19.41
CA HIS A 12 27.14 10.97 20.27
C HIS A 12 27.00 10.11 21.54
N PRO A 13 27.98 10.12 22.46
CA PRO A 13 27.97 9.26 23.66
C PRO A 13 26.79 9.53 24.62
N TRP A 14 26.11 10.67 24.48
CA TRP A 14 24.91 11.06 25.24
C TRP A 14 23.58 10.59 24.62
N ASP A 15 23.55 10.14 23.36
CA ASP A 15 22.36 9.55 22.70
C ASP A 15 22.71 8.18 22.13
N LYS A 16 23.07 7.25 23.05
CA LYS A 16 23.42 5.88 22.67
C LYS A 16 22.25 5.18 22.01
N ARG A 17 22.52 4.58 20.86
CA ARG A 17 21.63 3.71 20.11
C ARG A 17 21.99 2.25 20.38
N GLU A 18 20.97 1.42 20.49
CA GLU A 18 21.14 -0.02 20.64
C GLU A 18 20.64 -0.76 19.40
N PHE A 19 21.35 -1.83 19.03
CA PHE A 19 20.88 -2.74 18.02
C PHE A 19 19.76 -3.62 18.60
N LYS A 20 18.53 -3.40 18.13
CA LYS A 20 17.41 -4.32 18.38
C LYS A 20 17.20 -5.20 17.15
N PRO A 21 17.40 -6.53 17.24
CA PRO A 21 17.16 -7.42 16.12
C PRO A 21 15.69 -7.33 15.69
N LEU A 22 15.47 -7.21 14.38
CA LEU A 22 14.13 -7.13 13.82
C LEU A 22 13.50 -8.51 13.82
N LYS A 23 12.19 -8.56 14.13
CA LYS A 23 11.39 -9.76 13.93
C LYS A 23 11.51 -10.18 12.46
N LYS A 24 11.92 -11.42 12.23
CA LYS A 24 11.86 -12.01 10.90
C LYS A 24 10.40 -12.30 10.58
N VAL A 25 9.94 -11.79 9.45
CA VAL A 25 8.65 -12.14 8.88
C VAL A 25 8.93 -13.20 7.83
N ASP A 26 8.25 -14.34 7.93
CA ASP A 26 8.31 -15.37 6.90
C ASP A 26 7.35 -14.98 5.77
N PHE A 27 7.90 -14.79 4.57
CA PHE A 27 7.13 -14.49 3.37
C PHE A 27 7.95 -14.86 2.14
N SER A 28 7.25 -15.17 1.05
CA SER A 28 7.86 -15.38 -0.27
C SER A 28 7.23 -14.43 -1.28
N ILE A 29 8.06 -13.82 -2.11
CA ILE A 29 7.59 -13.03 -3.25
C ILE A 29 7.30 -14.01 -4.37
N LEU A 30 6.06 -13.99 -4.89
CA LEU A 30 5.67 -14.84 -6.00
C LEU A 30 6.52 -14.51 -7.23
N SER A 31 7.00 -15.54 -7.92
CA SER A 31 8.00 -15.39 -9.00
C SER A 31 7.54 -14.45 -10.12
N TYR A 32 6.24 -14.44 -10.41
CA TYR A 32 5.64 -13.66 -11.50
C TYR A 32 5.53 -12.15 -11.22
N VAL A 33 5.65 -11.70 -9.95
CA VAL A 33 5.74 -10.27 -9.58
C VAL A 33 7.13 -9.89 -9.05
N GLY A 34 8.08 -10.82 -9.10
CA GLY A 34 9.38 -10.65 -8.48
C GLY A 34 10.21 -9.53 -9.08
N GLY A 35 9.98 -9.18 -10.36
CA GLY A 35 10.67 -8.10 -11.04
C GLY A 35 10.17 -6.73 -10.56
N GLU A 36 8.86 -6.56 -10.55
CA GLU A 36 8.12 -5.36 -10.16
C GLU A 36 8.40 -5.02 -8.70
N VAL A 37 8.31 -6.00 -7.79
CA VAL A 37 8.60 -5.80 -6.37
C VAL A 37 10.05 -5.37 -6.14
N LYS A 38 11.02 -5.98 -6.84
CA LYS A 38 12.43 -5.58 -6.74
C LYS A 38 12.66 -4.16 -7.27
N ALA A 39 12.00 -3.79 -8.36
CA ALA A 39 12.08 -2.47 -8.94
C ALA A 39 11.48 -1.41 -8.01
N GLU A 40 10.33 -1.68 -7.41
CA GLU A 40 9.68 -0.77 -6.46
C GLU A 40 10.56 -0.54 -5.22
N ILE A 41 11.08 -1.62 -4.63
CA ILE A 41 12.01 -1.53 -3.50
C ILE A 41 13.25 -0.73 -3.89
N LYS A 42 13.82 -0.96 -5.08
CA LYS A 42 14.97 -0.20 -5.57
C LYS A 42 14.66 1.30 -5.66
N ASN A 43 13.49 1.67 -6.16
CA ASN A 43 13.07 3.08 -6.23
C ASN A 43 12.92 3.70 -4.84
N ILE A 44 12.29 2.97 -3.90
CA ILE A 44 12.12 3.39 -2.50
C ILE A 44 13.47 3.63 -1.84
N GLU A 45 14.44 2.72 -2.00
CA GLU A 45 15.78 2.86 -1.37
C GLU A 45 16.67 3.91 -2.06
N ALA A 46 16.43 4.20 -3.35
CA ALA A 46 17.19 5.23 -4.07
C ALA A 46 16.80 6.65 -3.66
N HIS A 47 15.56 6.87 -3.21
CA HIS A 47 15.04 8.17 -2.80
C HIS A 47 15.04 9.26 -3.90
N GLU A 48 14.88 8.86 -5.16
CA GLU A 48 15.10 9.74 -6.32
C GLU A 48 13.79 10.26 -6.94
N GLY A 49 13.22 11.31 -6.33
CA GLY A 49 12.17 12.16 -6.93
C GLY A 49 11.00 11.41 -7.59
N PHE A 50 10.37 12.06 -8.57
CA PHE A 50 9.21 11.50 -9.26
C PHE A 50 9.58 10.44 -10.31
N LYS A 51 9.14 9.19 -10.11
CA LYS A 51 9.24 8.10 -11.10
C LYS A 51 7.94 7.29 -11.16
N PRO A 52 7.64 6.64 -12.30
CA PRO A 52 6.54 5.67 -12.35
C PRO A 52 6.71 4.57 -11.29
N SER A 53 5.64 4.23 -10.57
CA SER A 53 5.61 3.02 -9.74
C SER A 53 5.73 1.77 -10.60
N ALA A 54 6.51 0.79 -10.16
CA ALA A 54 6.69 -0.48 -10.85
C ALA A 54 5.53 -1.45 -10.63
N ILE A 55 4.67 -1.21 -9.64
CA ILE A 55 3.56 -2.10 -9.25
C ILE A 55 2.17 -1.48 -9.45
N PHE A 56 2.06 -0.17 -9.64
CA PHE A 56 0.80 0.54 -9.91
C PHE A 56 0.66 1.05 -11.34
N ASN A 57 1.44 0.51 -12.29
CA ASN A 57 1.37 0.91 -13.70
C ASN A 57 1.33 -0.31 -14.61
N SER A 58 0.41 -0.30 -15.58
CA SER A 58 0.47 -1.21 -16.71
C SER A 58 1.73 -0.95 -17.56
N PRO A 59 2.34 -1.98 -18.17
CA PRO A 59 3.53 -1.82 -19.02
C PRO A 59 3.36 -0.83 -20.18
N ASP A 60 2.13 -0.67 -20.66
CA ASP A 60 1.70 0.20 -21.76
C ASP A 60 0.95 1.46 -21.28
N SER A 61 1.06 1.80 -19.99
CA SER A 61 0.38 2.96 -19.42
C SER A 61 0.74 4.26 -20.15
N GLN A 62 -0.27 4.95 -20.68
CA GLN A 62 -0.12 6.23 -21.39
C GLN A 62 -0.04 7.43 -20.44
N ASN A 63 -0.45 7.25 -19.18
CA ASN A 63 -0.42 8.25 -18.13
C ASN A 63 -0.11 7.54 -16.81
N SER A 64 1.19 7.37 -16.54
CA SER A 64 1.65 6.53 -15.43
C SER A 64 1.50 7.24 -14.07
N TYR A 65 1.09 6.50 -13.05
CA TYR A 65 1.18 6.91 -11.66
C TYR A 65 2.64 7.17 -11.29
N ARG A 66 2.99 8.46 -11.15
CA ARG A 66 4.30 8.91 -10.69
C ARG A 66 4.31 9.08 -9.18
N GLU A 67 5.12 8.29 -8.50
CA GLU A 67 5.39 8.45 -7.07
C GLU A 67 6.65 9.29 -6.85
N ASP A 68 6.63 10.13 -5.83
CA ASP A 68 7.79 10.89 -5.36
C ASP A 68 8.60 10.09 -4.34
N TYR A 69 9.60 9.37 -4.84
CA TYR A 69 10.46 8.54 -4.00
C TYR A 69 11.36 9.35 -3.06
N SER A 70 11.50 10.67 -3.23
CA SER A 70 12.23 11.52 -2.29
C SER A 70 11.55 11.60 -0.91
N GLN A 71 10.26 11.26 -0.83
CA GLN A 71 9.52 11.23 0.44
C GLN A 71 9.97 10.10 1.38
N TYR A 72 10.59 9.05 0.85
CA TYR A 72 10.94 7.84 1.61
C TYR A 72 12.23 7.97 2.45
N VAL A 73 12.93 9.11 2.38
CA VAL A 73 14.10 9.39 3.23
C VAL A 73 13.67 9.47 4.70
N PRO A 74 14.09 8.54 5.59
CA PRO A 74 13.73 8.59 7.00
C PRO A 74 14.30 9.85 7.67
N ARG A 75 13.47 10.55 8.46
CA ARG A 75 13.82 11.83 9.10
C ARG A 75 13.47 11.85 10.58
N GLY A 76 14.12 12.74 11.34
CA GLY A 76 13.85 12.95 12.77
C GLY A 76 14.03 11.69 13.60
N HIS A 77 13.06 11.42 14.50
CA HIS A 77 13.13 10.28 15.41
C HIS A 77 13.12 8.92 14.69
N TYR A 78 12.69 8.85 13.43
CA TYR A 78 12.69 7.61 12.66
C TYR A 78 14.10 7.12 12.28
N THR A 79 15.09 8.00 12.35
CA THR A 79 16.50 7.64 12.06
C THR A 79 17.18 6.86 13.19
N ARG A 80 16.54 6.77 14.37
CA ARG A 80 17.15 6.23 15.60
C ARG A 80 17.33 4.72 15.59
N SER A 81 16.58 3.99 14.76
CA SER A 81 16.74 2.54 14.62
C SER A 81 16.25 2.03 13.26
N GLU A 82 16.73 0.86 12.86
CA GLU A 82 16.27 0.20 11.64
C GLU A 82 14.80 -0.16 11.67
N ALA A 83 14.26 -0.50 12.84
CA ALA A 83 12.83 -0.75 13.01
C ALA A 83 12.04 0.50 12.63
N LEU A 84 12.47 1.66 13.11
CA LEU A 84 11.82 2.94 12.84
C LEU A 84 12.02 3.41 11.39
N LYS A 85 13.19 3.17 10.78
CA LYS A 85 13.41 3.46 9.35
C LYS A 85 12.49 2.61 8.46
N ARG A 86 12.32 1.32 8.77
CA ARG A 86 11.41 0.43 8.04
C ARG A 86 9.95 0.81 8.23
N TYR A 87 9.57 1.11 9.48
CA TYR A 87 8.25 1.61 9.80
C TYR A 87 7.94 2.90 9.02
N PHE A 88 8.87 3.86 9.00
CA PHE A 88 8.71 5.11 8.25
C PHE A 88 8.45 4.84 6.76
N LYS A 89 9.30 4.04 6.10
CA LYS A 89 9.13 3.72 4.68
C LYS A 89 7.81 2.99 4.39
N ALA A 90 7.43 2.04 5.24
CA ALA A 90 6.19 1.30 5.10
C ALA A 90 4.97 2.23 5.26
N MET A 91 4.92 3.03 6.32
CA MET A 91 3.83 3.99 6.53
C MET A 91 3.80 5.07 5.46
N MET A 92 4.96 5.47 4.92
CA MET A 92 4.99 6.41 3.82
C MET A 92 4.43 5.82 2.53
N TRP A 93 4.76 4.57 2.23
CA TRP A 93 4.18 3.86 1.11
C TRP A 93 2.65 3.74 1.27
N TYR A 94 2.18 3.23 2.42
CA TYR A 94 0.74 3.06 2.69
C TYR A 94 -0.05 4.37 2.71
N GLY A 95 0.57 5.48 3.11
CA GLY A 95 -0.11 6.78 3.15
C GLY A 95 -0.05 7.58 1.84
N ARG A 96 0.67 7.10 0.83
CA ARG A 96 0.86 7.82 -0.44
C ARG A 96 0.37 7.06 -1.66
N MET A 97 0.39 5.73 -1.62
CA MET A 97 -0.10 4.90 -2.69
C MET A 97 -1.62 4.72 -2.58
N ALA A 98 -2.33 5.08 -3.64
CA ALA A 98 -3.80 5.01 -3.70
C ALA A 98 -4.27 4.09 -4.83
N PHE A 99 -5.42 3.44 -4.62
CA PHE A 99 -6.18 2.77 -5.67
C PHE A 99 -7.15 3.77 -6.30
N PHE A 100 -6.74 4.45 -7.37
CA PHE A 100 -7.57 5.47 -8.00
C PHE A 100 -8.79 4.86 -8.71
N LEU A 101 -9.98 5.37 -8.40
CA LEU A 101 -11.24 4.93 -8.99
C LEU A 101 -11.43 5.43 -10.44
N LYS A 102 -10.92 6.62 -10.75
CA LYS A 102 -11.09 7.28 -12.06
C LYS A 102 -9.74 7.62 -12.67
N GLY A 103 -9.62 7.35 -13.96
CA GLY A 103 -8.44 7.68 -14.77
C GLY A 103 -8.84 8.37 -16.06
N SER A 104 -7.93 9.18 -16.61
CA SER A 104 -8.08 9.89 -17.88
C SER A 104 -6.73 10.43 -18.32
N ARG A 105 -6.68 11.12 -19.47
CA ARG A 105 -5.46 11.84 -19.90
C ARG A 105 -5.09 13.01 -18.98
N ASP A 106 -6.09 13.60 -18.32
CA ASP A 106 -5.93 14.77 -17.44
C ASP A 106 -5.95 14.38 -15.95
N ALA A 107 -6.14 13.10 -15.62
CA ALA A 107 -6.12 12.57 -14.26
C ALA A 107 -4.70 12.14 -13.82
N LEU A 108 -4.59 11.61 -12.60
CA LEU A 108 -3.32 11.13 -12.05
C LEU A 108 -2.85 9.80 -12.66
N VAL A 109 -3.78 9.02 -13.24
CA VAL A 109 -3.52 7.73 -13.88
C VAL A 109 -4.36 7.56 -15.14
N SER A 110 -3.97 6.63 -16.00
CA SER A 110 -4.77 6.23 -17.15
C SER A 110 -6.09 5.55 -16.72
N GLU A 111 -7.12 5.62 -17.57
CA GLU A 111 -8.40 4.95 -17.34
C GLU A 111 -8.23 3.44 -17.12
N LYS A 112 -7.36 2.80 -17.91
CA LYS A 112 -6.99 1.39 -17.76
C LYS A 112 -6.40 1.10 -16.38
N ASP A 113 -5.46 1.91 -15.92
CA ASP A 113 -4.80 1.70 -14.61
C ASP A 113 -5.78 1.95 -13.45
N ALA A 114 -6.70 2.92 -13.58
CA ALA A 114 -7.76 3.14 -12.60
C ALA A 114 -8.74 1.95 -12.52
N THR A 115 -9.12 1.38 -13.67
CA THR A 115 -9.92 0.14 -13.72
C THR A 115 -9.20 -1.01 -13.02
N ILE A 116 -7.91 -1.22 -13.31
CA ILE A 116 -7.12 -2.26 -12.65
C ILE A 116 -7.05 -2.02 -11.14
N ALA A 117 -6.81 -0.79 -10.71
CA ALA A 117 -6.75 -0.42 -9.31
C ALA A 117 -8.09 -0.67 -8.59
N THR A 118 -9.21 -0.36 -9.24
CA THR A 118 -10.56 -0.61 -8.73
C THR A 118 -10.80 -2.11 -8.55
N ILE A 119 -10.47 -2.92 -9.56
CA ILE A 119 -10.57 -4.38 -9.47
C ILE A 119 -9.71 -4.92 -8.33
N GLN A 120 -8.46 -4.47 -8.21
CA GLN A 120 -7.56 -4.89 -7.13
C GLN A 120 -8.11 -4.54 -5.74
N ALA A 121 -8.61 -3.32 -5.55
CA ALA A 121 -9.19 -2.88 -4.29
C ALA A 121 -10.45 -3.68 -3.93
N SER A 122 -11.33 -3.96 -4.90
CA SER A 122 -12.50 -4.81 -4.74
C SER A 122 -12.12 -6.24 -4.34
N LEU A 123 -11.14 -6.84 -5.00
CA LEU A 123 -10.65 -8.19 -4.68
C LEU A 123 -10.05 -8.26 -3.28
N ILE A 124 -9.19 -7.30 -2.91
CA ILE A 124 -8.61 -7.24 -1.57
C ILE A 124 -9.73 -7.12 -0.53
N SER A 125 -10.68 -6.21 -0.75
CA SER A 125 -11.79 -5.96 0.18
C SER A 125 -12.68 -7.17 0.36
N ALA A 126 -13.02 -7.87 -0.72
CA ALA A 126 -13.83 -9.10 -0.70
C ALA A 126 -13.13 -10.25 0.05
N GLU A 127 -11.80 -10.31 0.02
CA GLU A 127 -11.02 -11.37 0.69
C GLU A 127 -10.73 -11.09 2.18
N LEU A 128 -10.82 -9.83 2.63
CA LEU A 128 -10.53 -9.48 4.03
C LEU A 128 -11.30 -10.33 5.06
N PRO A 129 -12.61 -10.62 4.90
CA PRO A 129 -13.35 -11.46 5.84
C PRO A 129 -12.94 -12.94 5.82
N ASN A 130 -12.36 -13.41 4.70
CA ASN A 130 -12.11 -14.83 4.43
C ASN A 130 -10.66 -15.25 4.75
N VAL A 131 -9.71 -14.33 4.64
CA VAL A 131 -8.29 -14.60 4.95
C VAL A 131 -8.02 -14.40 6.43
N LYS A 132 -7.29 -15.34 7.05
CA LYS A 132 -6.89 -15.28 8.47
C LYS A 132 -5.39 -15.05 8.64
N VAL A 133 -5.05 -14.25 9.65
CA VAL A 133 -3.68 -14.06 10.16
C VAL A 133 -3.68 -14.45 11.64
N ASN A 134 -3.11 -15.61 11.94
CA ASN A 134 -3.28 -16.30 13.24
C ASN A 134 -4.77 -16.59 13.50
N ASP A 135 -5.30 -16.14 14.64
CA ASP A 135 -6.66 -16.42 15.08
C ASP A 135 -7.69 -15.36 14.65
N ALA A 136 -7.26 -14.30 13.96
CA ALA A 136 -8.13 -13.21 13.51
C ALA A 136 -8.21 -13.17 11.98
N THR A 137 -9.35 -12.72 11.44
CA THR A 137 -9.47 -12.40 10.01
C THR A 137 -8.66 -11.14 9.69
N CYS A 138 -8.31 -10.98 8.42
CA CYS A 138 -7.72 -9.74 7.92
C CYS A 138 -8.68 -8.56 8.13
N TRP A 139 -9.99 -8.80 8.03
CA TRP A 139 -11.04 -7.83 8.35
C TRP A 139 -10.99 -7.36 9.80
N GLU A 140 -10.95 -8.28 10.77
CA GLU A 140 -10.83 -7.94 12.19
C GLU A 140 -9.54 -7.17 12.49
N THR A 141 -8.44 -7.59 11.86
CA THR A 141 -7.14 -6.94 12.00
C THR A 141 -7.17 -5.51 11.43
N TRP A 142 -7.73 -5.34 10.23
CA TRP A 142 -7.87 -4.05 9.57
C TRP A 142 -8.78 -3.11 10.37
N ASN A 143 -9.94 -3.58 10.85
CA ASN A 143 -10.85 -2.79 11.69
C ASN A 143 -10.21 -2.31 12.98
N ARG A 144 -9.39 -3.16 13.62
CA ARG A 144 -8.66 -2.77 14.81
C ARG A 144 -7.63 -1.67 14.52
N ILE A 145 -6.93 -1.76 13.39
CA ILE A 145 -5.99 -0.71 12.97
C ILE A 145 -6.76 0.58 12.65
N TYR A 146 -7.78 0.48 11.80
CA TYR A 146 -8.52 1.63 11.29
C TYR A 146 -9.27 2.38 12.38
N SER A 147 -9.93 1.69 13.32
CA SER A 147 -10.64 2.33 14.45
C SER A 147 -9.71 3.14 15.35
N VAL A 148 -8.49 2.66 15.58
CA VAL A 148 -7.49 3.40 16.36
C VAL A 148 -6.98 4.60 15.56
N THR A 149 -6.62 4.41 14.28
CA THR A 149 -6.10 5.51 13.47
C THR A 149 -7.14 6.59 13.21
N SER A 150 -8.39 6.21 12.95
CA SER A 150 -9.47 7.16 12.68
C SER A 150 -9.90 7.95 13.90
N PHE A 151 -9.80 7.34 15.10
CA PHE A 151 -9.99 8.05 16.35
C PHE A 151 -8.98 9.20 16.55
N PHE A 152 -7.72 9.00 16.15
CA PHE A 152 -6.67 10.01 16.34
C PHE A 152 -6.55 11.02 15.18
N VAL A 153 -6.78 10.58 13.95
CA VAL A 153 -6.44 11.35 12.73
C VAL A 153 -7.69 11.73 11.92
N GLY A 154 -8.86 11.19 12.26
CA GLY A 154 -10.09 11.33 11.48
C GLY A 154 -10.30 10.17 10.51
N THR A 155 -11.48 10.10 9.91
CA THR A 155 -11.82 9.12 8.88
C THR A 155 -10.94 9.29 7.64
N ALA A 156 -10.71 8.20 6.90
CA ALA A 156 -9.99 8.28 5.63
C ALA A 156 -10.76 9.16 4.62
N ASP A 157 -10.02 9.92 3.81
CA ASP A 157 -10.56 10.64 2.65
C ASP A 157 -10.71 9.72 1.43
N ASP A 158 -9.92 8.64 1.38
CA ASP A 158 -9.97 7.61 0.34
C ASP A 158 -11.02 6.54 0.66
N LEU A 159 -11.48 5.84 -0.38
CA LEU A 159 -12.34 4.67 -0.25
C LEU A 159 -11.64 3.58 0.54
N THR A 160 -12.35 3.02 1.50
CA THR A 160 -11.89 1.92 2.34
C THR A 160 -12.62 0.64 1.96
N PRO A 161 -12.18 -0.52 2.47
CA PRO A 161 -12.89 -1.78 2.27
C PRO A 161 -14.38 -1.75 2.64
N TYR A 162 -14.83 -0.85 3.53
CA TYR A 162 -16.25 -0.69 3.81
C TYR A 162 -17.03 -0.26 2.56
N GLU A 163 -16.57 0.81 1.90
CA GLU A 163 -17.25 1.36 0.71
C GLU A 163 -17.18 0.37 -0.46
N TYR A 164 -16.05 -0.30 -0.66
CA TYR A 164 -15.92 -1.34 -1.69
C TYR A 164 -16.89 -2.51 -1.45
N LEU A 165 -16.99 -3.02 -0.22
CA LEU A 165 -17.92 -4.12 0.10
C LEU A 165 -19.38 -3.71 -0.02
N GLU A 166 -19.72 -2.48 0.37
CA GLU A 166 -21.08 -1.94 0.19
C GLU A 166 -21.45 -1.85 -1.29
N ALA A 167 -20.57 -1.28 -2.11
CA ALA A 167 -20.78 -1.17 -3.55
C ALA A 167 -20.85 -2.55 -4.23
N ILE A 168 -19.99 -3.50 -3.85
CA ILE A 168 -20.04 -4.88 -4.35
C ILE A 168 -21.41 -5.51 -4.02
N GLY A 169 -21.88 -5.33 -2.79
CA GLY A 169 -23.17 -5.86 -2.34
C GLY A 169 -24.36 -5.26 -3.09
N LYS A 170 -24.31 -3.97 -3.44
CA LYS A 170 -25.35 -3.29 -4.21
C LYS A 170 -25.42 -3.77 -5.66
N VAL A 171 -24.27 -3.89 -6.32
CA VAL A 171 -24.20 -4.18 -7.77
C VAL A 171 -24.25 -5.67 -8.07
N PHE A 172 -23.52 -6.48 -7.30
CA PHE A 172 -23.37 -7.92 -7.57
C PHE A 172 -24.19 -8.81 -6.62
N GLY A 173 -24.78 -8.24 -5.56
CA GLY A 173 -25.52 -8.97 -4.55
C GLY A 173 -24.63 -9.63 -3.49
N THR A 174 -25.19 -10.59 -2.76
CA THR A 174 -24.52 -11.22 -1.59
C THR A 174 -23.58 -12.38 -1.96
N GLU A 175 -23.69 -12.92 -3.16
CA GLU A 175 -22.81 -13.98 -3.68
C GLU A 175 -21.88 -13.38 -4.74
N PHE A 176 -20.82 -12.74 -4.28
CA PHE A 176 -19.83 -12.12 -5.16
C PHE A 176 -18.91 -13.18 -5.78
N ASP A 177 -18.95 -13.28 -7.11
CA ASP A 177 -18.00 -14.04 -7.90
C ASP A 177 -17.03 -13.08 -8.59
N VAL A 178 -15.74 -13.29 -8.40
CA VAL A 178 -14.66 -12.47 -8.98
C VAL A 178 -14.78 -12.33 -10.50
N SER A 179 -15.32 -13.33 -11.19
CA SER A 179 -15.56 -13.27 -12.63
C SER A 179 -16.53 -12.16 -13.04
N GLN A 180 -17.39 -11.68 -12.12
CA GLN A 180 -18.29 -10.56 -12.38
C GLN A 180 -17.55 -9.24 -12.56
N LEU A 181 -16.36 -9.07 -11.95
CA LEU A 181 -15.50 -7.89 -12.17
C LEU A 181 -14.86 -7.87 -13.58
N ALA A 182 -14.91 -8.98 -14.32
CA ALA A 182 -14.47 -9.03 -15.71
C ALA A 182 -15.55 -8.56 -16.70
N ASN A 183 -16.78 -8.30 -16.23
CA ASN A 183 -17.86 -7.75 -17.06
C ASN A 183 -17.78 -6.23 -17.09
N GLU A 184 -17.52 -5.64 -18.26
CA GLU A 184 -17.37 -4.20 -18.44
C GLU A 184 -18.62 -3.39 -18.06
N GLU A 185 -19.82 -3.91 -18.32
CA GLU A 185 -21.09 -3.23 -17.99
C GLU A 185 -21.32 -3.22 -16.48
N ALA A 186 -21.09 -4.34 -15.81
CA ALA A 186 -21.23 -4.43 -14.36
C ALA A 186 -20.14 -3.64 -13.62
N LEU A 187 -18.94 -3.55 -14.20
CA LEU A 187 -17.89 -2.66 -13.68
C LEU A 187 -18.25 -1.19 -13.87
N LEU A 188 -18.92 -0.82 -14.97
CA LEU A 188 -19.40 0.55 -15.18
C LEU A 188 -20.43 0.93 -14.12
N ASP A 189 -21.41 0.07 -13.86
CA ASP A 189 -22.42 0.30 -12.81
C ASP A 189 -21.76 0.46 -11.44
N PHE A 190 -20.77 -0.39 -11.13
CA PHE A 190 -19.95 -0.28 -9.93
C PHE A 190 -19.18 1.04 -9.79
N LEU A 191 -18.73 1.64 -10.90
CA LEU A 191 -18.03 2.92 -10.89
C LEU A 191 -18.99 4.13 -10.76
N LEU A 192 -20.30 3.92 -10.92
CA LEU A 192 -21.33 4.96 -10.93
C LEU A 192 -22.15 5.06 -9.64
N ASP A 193 -22.21 3.98 -8.84
CA ASP A 193 -22.84 3.93 -7.51
C ASP A 193 -21.93 4.47 -6.37
#